data_AF-A0A7S1I0W8-F1
#
_entry.id   AF-A0A7S1I0W8-F1
#
_cell.length_a   1.000
_cell.length_b   1.000
_cell.length_c   1.000
_cell.angle_alpha   90.00
_cell.angle_beta   90.00
_cell.angle_gamma   90.00
#
_symmetry.space_group_name_H-M   'P 1'
#
loop_
_entity.id
_entity.type
_entity.pdbx_description
1 polymer ?
#
loop_
_entity_poly.entity_id
_entity_poly.type
_entity_poly.pdbx_seq_one_letter_code
_entity_poly.pdbx_strand_id
1 'polypeptide(L)'
;TRSLVQQQANYIREHSRDRYIAVTELCGTATVNWGMKQWAATGQVLVGTAEIFRVALVDHGYICATDFSLAIFDECHHAGGKNPYVGVLKALQNTRVAMPTPHILGLTALFANGCLTGLLTKRKQLERCLQATIHSPDMEGYEKVQNF
;
A
#
# COMPACT_ATOMS: atom_id res chain seq x y z
N THR A 1 -11.58 0.28 -2.30
CA THR A 1 -12.95 0.83 -2.48
C THR A 1 -13.39 1.51 -1.18
N ARG A 2 -14.48 2.30 -1.17
CA ARG A 2 -14.97 2.97 0.06
C ARG A 2 -15.32 1.96 1.17
N SER A 3 -15.99 0.87 0.81
CA SER A 3 -16.36 -0.19 1.75
C SER A 3 -15.15 -0.83 2.44
N LEU A 4 -14.11 -1.14 1.66
CA LEU A 4 -12.89 -1.77 2.19
C LEU A 4 -12.13 -0.86 3.15
N VAL A 5 -12.03 0.44 2.82
CA VAL A 5 -11.40 1.44 3.70
C VAL A 5 -12.10 1.48 5.06
N GLN A 6 -13.42 1.54 5.06
CA GLN A 6 -14.20 1.59 6.31
C GLN A 6 -14.07 0.30 7.12
N GLN A 7 -14.11 -0.86 6.45
CA GLN A 7 -13.93 -2.15 7.10
C GLN A 7 -12.56 -2.26 7.77
N GLN A 8 -11.49 -1.89 7.06
CA GLN A 8 -10.12 -1.92 7.60
C GLN A 8 -9.94 -0.93 8.75
N ALA A 9 -10.47 0.28 8.63
CA ALA A 9 -10.40 1.28 9.70
C ALA A 9 -11.10 0.81 10.98
N ASN A 10 -12.30 0.24 10.86
CA ASN A 10 -13.03 -0.32 11.99
C ASN A 10 -12.27 -1.48 12.63
N TYR A 11 -11.76 -2.40 11.82
CA TYR A 11 -10.97 -3.53 12.31
C TYR A 11 -9.76 -3.05 13.13
N ILE A 12 -9.03 -2.04 12.64
CA ILE A 12 -7.88 -1.46 13.35
C ILE A 12 -8.33 -0.84 14.67
N ARG A 13 -9.41 -0.05 14.70
CA ARG A 13 -9.91 0.57 15.95
C ARG A 13 -10.30 -0.48 16.99
N GLU A 14 -10.94 -1.56 16.58
CA GLU A 14 -11.43 -2.60 17.48
C GLU A 14 -10.33 -3.52 18.03
N HIS A 15 -9.30 -3.79 17.23
CA HIS A 15 -8.30 -4.81 17.54
C HIS A 15 -6.91 -4.25 17.89
N SER A 16 -6.74 -2.93 17.86
CA SER A 16 -5.51 -2.29 18.33
C SER A 16 -5.39 -2.36 19.85
N ARG A 17 -4.18 -2.63 20.35
CA ARG A 17 -3.89 -2.59 21.79
C ARG A 17 -4.03 -1.20 22.38
N ASP A 18 -3.68 -0.18 21.60
CA ASP A 18 -3.90 1.22 21.96
C ASP A 18 -5.37 1.58 21.76
N ARG A 19 -6.08 1.76 22.88
CA ARG A 19 -7.51 2.09 22.88
C ARG A 19 -7.81 3.52 22.43
N TYR A 20 -6.80 4.37 22.32
CA TYR A 20 -6.94 5.77 21.90
C TYR A 20 -6.36 5.99 20.50
N ILE A 21 -6.09 4.91 19.74
CA ILE A 21 -5.52 5.02 18.40
C ILE A 21 -6.42 5.86 17.48
N ALA A 22 -5.87 6.98 17.00
CA ALA A 22 -6.58 7.85 16.07
C ALA A 22 -6.47 7.28 14.65
N VAL A 23 -7.59 6.82 14.09
CA VAL A 23 -7.65 6.27 12.72
C VAL A 23 -8.45 7.20 11.82
N THR A 24 -7.83 7.71 10.76
CA THR A 24 -8.44 8.57 9.74
C THR A 24 -8.77 7.78 8.49
N GLU A 25 -10.03 7.85 8.06
CA GLU A 25 -10.53 7.23 6.82
C GLU A 25 -10.44 8.20 5.64
N LEU A 26 -9.77 7.79 4.58
CA LEU A 26 -9.45 8.60 3.41
C LEU A 26 -9.98 7.92 2.15
N CYS A 27 -11.22 8.21 1.78
CA CYS A 27 -11.83 7.66 0.56
C CYS A 27 -12.80 8.64 -0.12
N GLY A 28 -13.06 8.42 -1.42
CA GLY A 28 -13.96 9.27 -2.20
C GLY A 28 -13.45 10.72 -2.27
N THR A 29 -14.27 11.67 -1.87
CA THR A 29 -13.97 13.11 -1.90
C THR A 29 -13.50 13.69 -0.56
N ALA A 30 -13.15 12.84 0.41
CA ALA A 30 -12.85 13.24 1.78
C ALA A 30 -11.79 14.36 1.89
N THR A 31 -10.82 14.40 0.97
CA THR A 31 -9.66 15.29 1.04
C THR A 31 -9.63 16.37 -0.05
N VAL A 32 -10.70 16.56 -0.83
CA VAL A 32 -10.70 17.47 -2.01
C VAL A 32 -10.29 18.90 -1.66
N ASN A 33 -10.69 19.40 -0.48
CA ASN A 33 -10.39 20.75 -0.01
C ASN A 33 -9.34 20.78 1.11
N TRP A 34 -8.59 19.70 1.29
CA TRP A 34 -7.57 19.63 2.34
C TRP A 34 -6.26 20.23 1.86
N GLY A 35 -5.65 21.07 2.70
CA GLY A 35 -4.27 21.49 2.57
C GLY A 35 -3.41 20.91 3.71
N MET A 36 -2.18 21.40 3.84
CA MET A 36 -1.21 20.91 4.83
C MET A 36 -1.75 20.88 6.27
N LYS A 37 -2.57 21.87 6.67
CA LYS A 37 -3.11 21.93 8.04
C LYS A 37 -4.06 20.77 8.35
N GLN A 38 -4.95 20.42 7.43
CA GLN A 38 -5.88 19.30 7.61
C GLN A 38 -5.12 17.97 7.63
N TRP A 39 -4.12 17.82 6.76
CA TRP A 39 -3.25 16.63 6.74
C TRP A 39 -2.43 16.48 8.02
N ALA A 40 -1.88 17.58 8.55
CA ALA A 40 -1.14 17.59 9.82
C ALA A 40 -2.01 17.26 11.04
N ALA A 41 -3.33 17.44 10.94
CA ALA A 41 -4.29 17.11 12.00
C ALA A 41 -4.84 15.67 11.89
N THR A 42 -4.35 14.87 10.95
CA THR A 42 -4.78 13.47 10.81
C THR A 42 -4.26 12.58 11.95
N GLY A 43 -4.87 11.40 12.09
CA GLY A 43 -4.54 10.46 13.16
C GLY A 43 -3.24 9.70 12.95
N GLN A 44 -2.91 8.83 13.91
CA GLN A 44 -1.73 7.96 13.88
C GLN A 44 -1.80 6.93 12.73
N VAL A 45 -3.01 6.51 12.34
CA VAL A 45 -3.21 5.54 11.26
C VAL A 45 -4.11 6.15 10.19
N LEU A 46 -3.59 6.15 8.96
CA LEU A 46 -4.33 6.60 7.78
C LEU A 46 -4.75 5.37 6.97
N VAL A 47 -6.05 5.19 6.79
CA VAL A 47 -6.60 4.10 5.96
C VAL A 47 -7.27 4.72 4.77
N GLY A 48 -6.84 4.39 3.56
CA GLY A 48 -7.35 5.07 2.39
C GLY A 48 -7.07 4.41 1.06
N THR A 49 -7.60 5.01 0.01
CA THR A 49 -7.34 4.57 -1.36
C THR A 49 -5.97 5.06 -1.83
N ALA A 50 -5.34 4.26 -2.69
CA ALA A 50 -4.07 4.56 -3.33
C ALA A 50 -4.01 5.97 -3.93
N GLU A 51 -5.09 6.39 -4.58
CA GLU A 51 -5.16 7.66 -5.29
C GLU A 51 -5.07 8.87 -4.35
N ILE A 52 -5.71 8.80 -3.18
CA ILE A 52 -5.64 9.90 -2.20
C ILE A 52 -4.21 10.08 -1.70
N PHE A 53 -3.53 8.97 -1.38
CA PHE A 53 -2.13 9.02 -0.99
C PHE A 53 -1.22 9.50 -2.12
N ARG A 54 -1.48 9.07 -3.37
CA ARG A 54 -0.72 9.52 -4.54
C ARG A 54 -0.83 11.04 -4.70
N VAL A 55 -2.04 11.59 -4.66
CA VAL A 55 -2.28 13.03 -4.75
C VAL A 55 -1.58 13.78 -3.60
N ALA A 56 -1.73 13.30 -2.37
CA ALA A 56 -1.18 13.98 -1.19
C ALA A 56 0.36 13.92 -1.11
N LEU A 57 0.98 12.78 -1.43
CA LEU A 57 2.43 12.58 -1.40
C LEU A 57 3.14 13.13 -2.64
N VAL A 58 2.56 12.91 -3.83
CA VAL A 58 3.26 13.11 -5.11
C VAL A 58 2.86 14.41 -5.76
N ASP A 59 1.56 14.71 -5.86
CA ASP A 59 1.09 15.87 -6.61
C ASP A 59 1.18 17.17 -5.80
N HIS A 60 0.88 17.09 -4.51
CA HIS A 60 0.81 18.27 -3.64
C HIS A 60 1.91 18.34 -2.58
N GLY A 61 2.47 17.21 -2.16
CA GLY A 61 3.45 17.16 -1.07
C GLY A 61 2.89 17.66 0.27
N TYR A 62 1.61 17.40 0.55
CA TYR A 62 0.98 17.74 1.83
C TYR A 62 1.46 16.85 2.98
N ILE A 63 1.90 15.65 2.63
CA ILE A 63 2.55 14.67 3.50
C ILE A 63 3.84 14.22 2.81
N CYS A 64 4.79 13.77 3.61
CA CYS A 64 6.10 13.29 3.20
C CYS A 64 6.26 11.82 3.57
N ALA A 65 7.13 11.09 2.87
CA ALA A 65 7.38 9.68 3.17
C ALA A 65 7.95 9.46 4.58
N THR A 66 8.72 10.42 5.09
CA THR A 66 9.29 10.43 6.44
C THR A 66 8.25 10.59 7.55
N ASP A 67 7.01 10.96 7.21
CA ASP A 67 5.90 11.03 8.16
C ASP A 67 5.39 9.63 8.54
N PHE A 68 5.78 8.61 7.78
CA PHE A 68 5.33 7.23 7.96
C PHE A 68 6.44 6.35 8.53
N SER A 69 6.12 5.56 9.55
CA SER A 69 6.98 4.46 10.00
C SER A 69 6.73 3.16 9.23
N LEU A 70 5.50 2.95 8.75
CA LEU A 70 5.04 1.76 8.04
C LEU A 70 3.99 2.12 6.99
N ALA A 71 4.14 1.58 5.78
CA ALA A 71 3.17 1.64 4.71
C ALA A 71 2.72 0.22 4.33
N ILE A 72 1.42 -0.05 4.41
CA ILE A 72 0.82 -1.34 4.05
C ILE A 72 0.03 -1.18 2.75
N PHE A 73 0.35 -2.01 1.76
CA PHE A 73 -0.32 -2.07 0.47
C PHE A 73 -1.15 -3.34 0.41
N ASP A 74 -2.47 -3.19 0.55
CA ASP A 74 -3.42 -4.28 0.37
C ASP A 74 -3.66 -4.57 -1.13
N GLU A 75 -3.89 -5.83 -1.48
CA GLU A 75 -3.90 -6.32 -2.86
C GLU A 75 -2.69 -5.81 -3.68
N CYS A 76 -1.50 -5.96 -3.11
CA CYS A 76 -0.27 -5.37 -3.64
C CYS A 76 0.11 -5.87 -5.03
N HIS A 77 -0.47 -6.98 -5.51
CA HIS A 77 -0.31 -7.50 -6.87
C HIS A 77 -0.72 -6.49 -7.96
N HIS A 78 -1.52 -5.50 -7.62
CA HIS A 78 -1.86 -4.38 -8.49
C HIS A 78 -0.70 -3.38 -8.69
N ALA A 79 0.38 -3.46 -7.93
CA ALA A 79 1.54 -2.59 -8.04
C ALA A 79 2.30 -2.84 -9.36
N GLY A 80 1.91 -2.10 -10.39
CA GLY A 80 2.52 -2.17 -11.72
C GLY A 80 1.80 -1.26 -12.71
N GLY A 81 2.45 -1.01 -13.85
CA GLY A 81 1.88 -0.19 -14.92
C GLY A 81 1.52 1.22 -14.46
N LYS A 82 0.25 1.61 -14.66
CA LYS A 82 -0.30 2.93 -14.30
C LYS A 82 -1.06 2.95 -12.98
N ASN A 83 -0.94 1.91 -12.15
CA ASN A 83 -1.62 1.87 -10.86
C ASN A 83 -1.09 2.97 -9.92
N PRO A 84 -1.95 3.69 -9.17
CA PRO A 84 -1.51 4.72 -8.23
C PRO A 84 -0.48 4.24 -7.18
N TYR A 85 -0.47 2.94 -6.84
CA TYR A 85 0.57 2.33 -5.99
C TYR A 85 1.98 2.60 -6.49
N VAL A 86 2.21 2.64 -7.81
CA VAL A 86 3.55 2.88 -8.37
C VAL A 86 4.06 4.27 -7.98
N GLY A 87 3.21 5.29 -8.02
CA GLY A 87 3.58 6.65 -7.63
C GLY A 87 3.89 6.75 -6.13
N VAL A 88 3.04 6.17 -5.30
CA VAL A 88 3.22 6.13 -3.85
C VAL A 88 4.50 5.37 -3.47
N LEU A 89 4.69 4.16 -3.99
CA LEU A 89 5.87 3.34 -3.71
C LEU A 89 7.17 4.06 -4.10
N LYS A 90 7.21 4.69 -5.28
CA LYS A 90 8.37 5.49 -5.69
C LYS A 90 8.65 6.64 -4.73
N ALA A 91 7.63 7.36 -4.29
CA ALA A 91 7.78 8.46 -3.33
C ALA A 91 8.36 7.97 -1.99
N LEU A 92 7.81 6.85 -1.47
CA LEU A 92 8.32 6.23 -0.24
C LEU A 92 9.76 5.72 -0.40
N GLN A 93 10.09 5.10 -1.54
CA GLN A 93 11.40 4.52 -1.79
C GLN A 93 12.48 5.58 -2.07
N ASN A 94 12.14 6.69 -2.70
CA ASN A 94 13.09 7.78 -2.95
C ASN A 94 13.64 8.38 -1.65
N THR A 95 12.89 8.27 -0.55
CA THR A 95 13.38 8.68 0.77
C THR A 95 14.30 7.69 1.44
N ARG A 96 14.62 6.52 0.85
CA ARG A 96 15.57 5.56 1.44
C ARG A 96 16.99 6.10 1.68
N VAL A 97 17.32 7.25 1.11
CA VAL A 97 18.58 7.97 1.33
C VAL A 97 18.52 8.88 2.57
N ALA A 98 17.33 9.17 3.09
CA ALA A 98 17.08 10.02 4.25
C ALA A 98 16.45 9.20 5.39
N MET A 99 17.00 9.32 6.60
CA MET A 99 16.44 8.64 7.79
C MET A 99 15.47 9.58 8.52
N PRO A 100 14.34 9.07 9.04
CA PRO A 100 13.87 7.67 9.03
C PRO A 100 13.18 7.26 7.72
N THR A 101 13.25 5.98 7.37
CA THR A 101 12.62 5.43 6.15
C THR A 101 11.41 4.57 6.51
N PRO A 102 10.28 4.68 5.79
CA PRO A 102 9.11 3.86 6.05
C PRO A 102 9.37 2.39 5.70
N HIS A 103 8.97 1.48 6.58
CA HIS A 103 8.86 0.07 6.23
C HIS A 103 7.73 -0.13 5.22
N ILE A 104 7.92 -1.00 4.23
CA ILE A 104 6.91 -1.30 3.21
C ILE A 104 6.47 -2.76 3.36
N LEU A 105 5.18 -2.98 3.55
CA LEU A 105 4.55 -4.30 3.61
C LEU A 105 3.51 -4.41 2.50
N GLY A 106 3.61 -5.44 1.66
CA GLY A 106 2.58 -5.75 0.65
C GLY A 106 1.82 -7.01 1.05
N LEU A 107 0.49 -6.95 1.02
CA LEU A 107 -0.39 -8.09 1.27
C LEU A 107 -1.12 -8.44 -0.02
N THR A 108 -1.13 -9.71 -0.39
CA THR A 108 -1.91 -10.22 -1.52
C THR A 108 -2.15 -11.72 -1.35
N ALA A 109 -3.33 -12.19 -1.74
CA ALA A 109 -3.62 -13.63 -1.79
C ALA A 109 -2.90 -14.32 -2.95
N LEU A 110 -2.65 -13.60 -4.05
CA LEU A 110 -1.98 -14.11 -5.25
C LEU A 110 -1.14 -12.99 -5.87
N PHE A 111 0.13 -13.25 -6.18
CA PHE A 111 0.99 -12.26 -6.84
C PHE A 111 0.81 -12.20 -8.37
N ALA A 112 0.00 -13.09 -8.93
CA ALA A 112 -0.26 -13.20 -10.36
C ALA A 112 -1.57 -12.49 -10.74
N ASN A 113 -1.49 -11.51 -11.63
CA ASN A 113 -2.67 -10.84 -12.17
C ASN A 113 -3.28 -11.72 -13.27
N GLY A 114 -4.36 -12.42 -12.95
CA GLY A 114 -5.27 -13.14 -13.87
C GLY A 114 -4.73 -14.40 -14.56
N CYS A 115 -3.45 -14.40 -14.98
CA CYS A 115 -2.86 -15.50 -15.74
C CYS A 115 -1.71 -16.17 -14.96
N LEU A 116 -1.73 -17.49 -14.87
CA LEU A 116 -0.72 -18.29 -14.16
C LEU A 116 0.52 -18.59 -15.01
N THR A 117 0.66 -17.96 -16.17
CA THR A 117 1.90 -18.03 -16.96
C THR A 117 2.92 -17.01 -16.47
N GLY A 118 4.20 -17.38 -16.56
CA GLY A 118 5.32 -16.48 -16.22
C GLY A 118 5.37 -16.06 -14.74
N LEU A 119 4.94 -16.93 -13.82
CA LEU A 119 4.86 -16.64 -12.38
C LEU A 119 6.18 -16.12 -11.80
N LEU A 120 7.31 -16.73 -12.16
CA LEU A 120 8.63 -16.27 -11.70
C LEU A 120 8.93 -14.84 -12.14
N THR A 121 8.54 -14.46 -13.35
CA THR A 121 8.70 -13.09 -13.86
C THR A 121 7.80 -12.12 -13.13
N LYS A 122 6.53 -12.48 -12.92
CA LYS A 122 5.56 -11.65 -12.16
C LYS A 122 6.01 -11.46 -10.71
N ARG A 123 6.49 -12.53 -10.07
CA ARG A 123 7.08 -12.50 -8.74
C ARG A 123 8.23 -11.49 -8.67
N LYS A 124 9.24 -11.64 -9.55
CA LYS A 124 10.39 -10.73 -9.61
C LYS A 124 9.98 -9.29 -9.88
N GLN A 125 8.97 -9.07 -10.72
CA GLN A 125 8.47 -7.73 -11.02
C GLN A 125 7.84 -7.10 -9.77
N LEU A 126 7.01 -7.84 -9.04
CA LEU A 126 6.37 -7.34 -7.83
C LEU A 126 7.39 -7.07 -6.72
N GLU A 127 8.33 -8.00 -6.50
CA GLU A 127 9.45 -7.83 -5.56
C GLU A 127 10.28 -6.57 -5.86
N ARG A 128 10.59 -6.32 -7.14
CA ARG A 128 11.27 -5.08 -7.57
C ARG A 128 10.42 -3.84 -7.35
N CYS A 129 9.12 -3.91 -7.62
CA CYS A 129 8.24 -2.75 -7.49
C CYS A 129 8.09 -2.32 -6.02
N LEU A 130 7.96 -3.27 -5.09
CA LEU A 130 7.89 -2.97 -3.66
C LEU A 130 9.27 -2.81 -3.01
N GLN A 131 10.34 -3.22 -3.69
CA GLN A 131 11.68 -3.39 -3.13
C GLN A 131 11.64 -4.25 -1.85
N ALA A 132 10.96 -5.39 -1.96
CA ALA A 132 10.68 -6.32 -0.88
C ALA A 132 10.77 -7.78 -1.39
N THR A 133 10.88 -8.73 -0.47
CA THR A 133 10.87 -10.17 -0.77
C THR A 133 9.47 -10.73 -0.56
N ILE A 134 8.98 -11.56 -1.49
CA ILE A 134 7.70 -12.24 -1.31
C ILE A 134 7.91 -13.47 -0.43
N HIS A 135 7.12 -13.58 0.63
CA HIS A 135 6.99 -14.82 1.40
C HIS A 135 5.66 -15.46 1.05
N SER A 136 5.71 -16.63 0.42
CA SER A 136 4.54 -17.40 -0.01
C SER A 136 4.75 -18.87 0.38
N PRO A 137 3.68 -19.65 0.63
CA PRO A 137 3.79 -21.10 0.74
C PRO A 137 4.51 -21.71 -0.48
N ASP A 138 5.14 -22.87 -0.29
CA ASP A 138 5.92 -23.54 -1.34
C ASP A 138 5.10 -23.75 -2.61
N MET A 139 5.67 -23.33 -3.73
CA MET A 139 5.02 -23.32 -5.05
C MET A 139 5.22 -24.62 -5.83
N GLU A 140 5.78 -25.67 -5.21
CA GLU A 140 6.13 -26.97 -5.86
C GLU A 140 4.94 -27.66 -6.56
N GLY A 141 3.70 -27.26 -6.27
CA GLY A 141 2.49 -27.76 -6.94
C GLY A 141 2.04 -27.00 -8.19
N TYR A 142 2.49 -25.76 -8.42
CA TYR A 142 1.94 -24.91 -9.49
C TYR A 142 2.55 -25.18 -10.88
N GLU A 143 3.76 -25.72 -10.95
CA GLU A 143 4.41 -26.10 -12.22
C GLU A 143 3.71 -27.29 -12.90
N LYS A 144 3.02 -28.13 -12.13
CA LYS A 144 2.29 -29.31 -12.66
C LYS A 144 0.98 -28.96 -13.37
N VAL A 145 0.48 -27.73 -13.24
CA VAL A 145 -0.81 -27.30 -13.80
C VAL A 145 -0.65 -26.65 -15.19
N GLN A 146 0.58 -26.46 -15.67
CA GLN A 146 0.86 -25.80 -16.97
C GLN A 146 0.87 -26.75 -18.19
N ASN A 147 0.57 -28.05 -18.01
CA ASN A 147 0.61 -29.06 -19.08
C ASN A 147 -0.76 -29.62 -19.49
N PHE A 148 -1.84 -28.83 -19.41
CA PHE A 148 -3.15 -29.20 -19.96
C PHE A 148 -3.59 -28.22 -21.04
#